data_AF-A0AAW8M741-F1
#
_entry.id   AF-A0AAW8M741-F1
#
_cell.length_a   1.000
_cell.length_b   1.000
_cell.length_c   1.000
_cell.angle_alpha   90.00
_cell.angle_beta   90.00
_cell.angle_gamma   90.00
#
_symmetry.space_group_name_H-M   'P 1'
#
loop_
_entity.id
_entity.type
_entity.pdbx_description
1 polymer ?
#
loop_
_entity_poly.entity_id
_entity_poly.type
_entity_poly.pdbx_seq_one_letter_code
_entity_poly.pdbx_strand_id
1 'polypeptide(L)'
;MHTKLFSSYSEKLLALKNTRVDFAVQVLLGGYLEALGVNPFSTYLNTLANFPNPEVGSSETLFEEALAWVEKQRVPNYTQGVSNVFNKRYSFAAEDRVEALDLIAFERIVADIVSRLTEKPSMDLSWRSIRPLSVEDVHGALKEQLPGIDLDKAYITGFVTDDSGERVVSSSEPLVDYLLDHFSNNDIPYHSKGDHQAIYVVPFSGEDRHLHPQLAPAHLNDLMIRIVPDFLG
;
A
#
# COMPACT_ATOMS: atom_id res chain seq x y z
N MET A 1 -17.20 11.17 -12.19
CA MET A 1 -17.17 11.52 -10.75
C MET A 1 -17.02 10.20 -10.01
N HIS A 2 -15.91 9.99 -9.32
CA HIS A 2 -15.62 8.71 -8.67
C HIS A 2 -16.47 8.53 -7.41
N THR A 3 -16.89 7.30 -7.13
CA THR A 3 -17.72 6.96 -5.97
C THR A 3 -16.93 7.20 -4.68
N LYS A 4 -17.37 8.16 -3.86
CA LYS A 4 -16.74 8.44 -2.56
C LYS A 4 -17.19 7.38 -1.56
N LEU A 5 -16.27 6.49 -1.18
CA LEU A 5 -16.57 5.35 -0.30
C LEU A 5 -16.60 5.71 1.19
N PHE A 6 -16.00 6.82 1.60
CA PHE A 6 -15.97 7.28 2.99
C PHE A 6 -16.40 8.73 3.06
N SER A 7 -17.30 9.07 3.97
CA SER A 7 -17.79 10.44 4.17
C SER A 7 -16.71 11.36 4.76
N SER A 8 -15.81 10.80 5.58
CA SER A 8 -14.75 11.52 6.31
C SER A 8 -13.48 10.70 6.49
N TYR A 9 -12.37 11.36 6.83
CA TYR A 9 -11.12 10.69 7.18
C TYR A 9 -11.26 9.81 8.44
N SER A 10 -12.00 10.28 9.44
CA SER A 10 -12.23 9.53 10.69
C SER A 10 -13.00 8.23 10.45
N GLU A 11 -13.99 8.24 9.57
CA GLU A 11 -14.70 7.02 9.16
C GLU A 11 -13.77 6.04 8.45
N LYS A 12 -12.95 6.54 7.50
CA LYS A 12 -11.95 5.71 6.80
C LYS A 12 -10.96 5.09 7.79
N LEU A 13 -10.45 5.87 8.75
CA LEU A 13 -9.52 5.37 9.76
C LEU A 13 -10.17 4.31 10.65
N LEU A 14 -11.44 4.50 11.05
CA LEU A 14 -12.16 3.50 11.84
C LEU A 14 -12.36 2.19 11.07
N ALA A 15 -12.71 2.25 9.78
CA ALA A 15 -12.81 1.07 8.94
C ALA A 15 -11.45 0.39 8.74
N LEU A 16 -10.38 1.18 8.54
CA LEU A 16 -9.01 0.68 8.39
C LEU A 16 -8.55 -0.11 9.62
N LYS A 17 -8.93 0.31 10.82
CA LYS A 17 -8.61 -0.42 12.06
C LYS A 17 -9.24 -1.81 12.13
N ASN A 18 -10.26 -2.11 11.31
CA ASN A 18 -10.89 -3.41 11.26
C ASN A 18 -10.24 -4.34 10.21
N THR A 19 -9.34 -3.84 9.35
CA THR A 19 -8.56 -4.66 8.41
C THR A 19 -7.38 -5.33 9.10
N ARG A 20 -6.47 -5.95 8.34
CA ARG A 20 -5.20 -6.50 8.85
C ARG A 20 -4.14 -5.40 9.03
N VAL A 21 -3.25 -5.58 10.01
CA VAL A 21 -2.28 -4.56 10.46
C VAL A 21 -1.29 -4.15 9.38
N ASP A 22 -0.76 -5.12 8.64
CA ASP A 22 0.12 -4.92 7.49
C ASP A 22 -0.54 -3.98 6.46
N PHE A 23 -1.75 -4.30 6.02
CA PHE A 23 -2.49 -3.47 5.06
C PHE A 23 -2.80 -2.07 5.61
N ALA A 24 -3.17 -1.96 6.89
CA ALA A 24 -3.41 -0.66 7.52
C ALA A 24 -2.16 0.23 7.53
N VAL A 25 -1.00 -0.36 7.83
CA VAL A 25 0.29 0.34 7.77
C VAL A 25 0.62 0.76 6.34
N GLN A 26 0.43 -0.13 5.35
CA GLN A 26 0.65 0.21 3.93
C GLN A 26 -0.18 1.41 3.50
N VAL A 27 -1.48 1.42 3.81
CA VAL A 27 -2.41 2.51 3.44
C VAL A 27 -1.98 3.85 4.06
N LEU A 28 -1.66 3.87 5.36
CA LEU A 28 -1.29 5.11 6.04
C LEU A 28 0.09 5.60 5.62
N LEU A 29 1.09 4.70 5.57
CA LEU A 29 2.46 5.04 5.19
C LEU A 29 2.52 5.52 3.75
N GLY A 30 1.87 4.81 2.83
CA GLY A 30 1.75 5.22 1.44
C GLY A 30 1.10 6.58 1.30
N GLY A 31 0.03 6.87 2.04
CA GLY A 31 -0.61 8.19 2.03
C GLY A 31 0.32 9.34 2.42
N TYR A 32 1.25 9.13 3.35
CA TYR A 32 2.27 10.11 3.71
C TYR A 32 3.37 10.24 2.66
N LEU A 33 3.87 9.12 2.15
CA LEU A 33 5.06 9.08 1.30
C LEU A 33 4.77 9.37 -0.18
N GLU A 34 3.54 9.14 -0.64
CA GLU A 34 3.11 9.47 -2.01
C GLU A 34 3.35 10.94 -2.36
N ALA A 35 3.07 11.86 -1.43
CA ALA A 35 3.28 13.30 -1.63
C ALA A 35 4.76 13.67 -1.78
N LEU A 36 5.66 12.79 -1.31
CA LEU A 36 7.11 12.95 -1.37
C LEU A 36 7.74 12.18 -2.52
N GLY A 37 6.95 11.41 -3.28
CA GLY A 37 7.46 10.51 -4.33
C GLY A 37 8.34 9.38 -3.79
N VAL A 38 8.15 8.99 -2.53
CA VAL A 38 8.93 7.93 -1.87
C VAL A 38 8.11 6.63 -1.85
N ASN A 39 8.72 5.54 -2.31
CA ASN A 39 8.07 4.22 -2.28
C ASN A 39 8.50 3.44 -1.03
N PRO A 40 7.59 3.11 -0.10
CA PRO A 40 7.93 2.46 1.16
C PRO A 40 8.51 1.04 1.00
N PHE A 41 8.35 0.39 -0.16
CA PHE A 41 8.79 -0.98 -0.42
C PHE A 41 10.15 -1.04 -1.13
N SER A 42 10.63 0.07 -1.69
CA SER A 42 11.94 0.16 -2.35
C SER A 42 12.85 1.25 -1.77
N THR A 43 12.42 1.85 -0.66
CA THR A 43 13.23 2.77 0.15
C THR A 43 13.51 2.09 1.49
N TYR A 44 14.73 2.29 2.01
CA TYR A 44 15.27 1.55 3.13
C TYR A 44 15.67 2.48 4.27
N LEU A 45 15.41 2.06 5.50
CA LEU A 45 16.07 2.60 6.68
C LEU A 45 17.35 1.79 6.92
N ASN A 46 18.51 2.41 6.67
CA ASN A 46 19.80 1.78 6.90
C ASN A 46 20.38 2.28 8.21
N THR A 47 20.88 1.36 9.03
CA THR A 47 21.49 1.67 10.33
C THR A 47 22.90 1.09 10.40
N LEU A 48 23.87 1.92 10.76
CA LEU A 48 25.26 1.52 10.93
C LEU A 48 25.43 0.56 12.13
N ALA A 49 26.25 -0.47 11.95
CA ALA A 49 26.62 -1.40 13.02
C ALA A 49 27.53 -0.72 14.06
N ASN A 50 28.44 0.14 13.59
CA ASN A 50 29.39 0.88 14.41
C ASN A 50 29.63 2.27 13.81
N PHE A 51 29.97 3.24 14.64
CA PHE A 51 30.47 4.55 14.19
C PHE A 51 31.88 4.75 14.77
N PRO A 52 32.88 5.20 13.99
CA PRO A 52 32.79 5.83 12.67
C PRO A 52 33.02 4.91 11.45
N ASN A 53 33.12 3.58 11.62
CA ASN A 53 33.30 2.66 10.50
C ASN A 53 31.95 2.42 9.79
N PRO A 54 31.72 2.88 8.55
CA PRO A 54 30.40 2.93 7.94
C PRO A 54 29.94 1.57 7.38
N GLU A 55 29.97 0.54 8.22
CA GLU A 55 29.38 -0.76 7.91
C GLU A 55 27.90 -0.76 8.31
N VAL A 56 27.01 -1.01 7.35
CA VAL A 56 25.57 -1.08 7.61
C VAL A 56 25.24 -2.40 8.30
N GLY A 57 24.70 -2.33 9.52
CA GLY A 57 24.32 -3.50 10.31
C GLY A 57 22.90 -3.99 10.06
N SER A 58 21.99 -3.09 9.69
CA SER A 58 20.61 -3.43 9.31
C SER A 58 20.09 -2.56 8.18
N SER A 59 19.20 -3.13 7.37
CA SER A 59 18.60 -2.47 6.22
C SER A 59 17.23 -3.10 5.95
N GLU A 60 16.21 -2.42 6.46
CA GLU A 60 14.79 -2.78 6.34
C GLU A 60 14.09 -1.79 5.41
N THR A 61 13.07 -2.24 4.70
CA THR A 61 12.20 -1.30 3.97
C THR A 61 11.48 -0.37 4.95
N LEU A 62 11.09 0.83 4.50
CA LEU A 62 10.31 1.74 5.34
C LEU A 62 8.99 1.10 5.80
N PHE A 63 8.41 0.23 4.97
CA PHE A 63 7.24 -0.57 5.31
C PHE A 63 7.50 -1.54 6.48
N GLU A 64 8.50 -2.41 6.34
CA GLU A 64 8.87 -3.40 7.39
C GLU A 64 9.16 -2.71 8.72
N GLU A 65 9.92 -1.61 8.66
CA GLU A 65 10.26 -0.83 9.84
C GLU A 65 9.03 -0.20 10.50
N ALA A 66 8.14 0.42 9.73
CA ALA A 66 6.91 1.02 10.26
C ALA A 66 5.99 -0.04 10.88
N LEU A 67 5.84 -1.19 10.21
CA LEU A 67 5.04 -2.32 10.71
C LEU A 67 5.58 -2.81 12.06
N ALA A 68 6.89 -3.00 12.18
CA ALA A 68 7.52 -3.45 13.41
C ALA A 68 7.26 -2.52 14.60
N TRP A 69 7.21 -1.20 14.40
CA TRP A 69 6.87 -0.24 15.47
C TRP A 69 5.40 -0.28 15.86
N VAL A 70 4.50 -0.48 14.91
CA VAL A 70 3.06 -0.65 15.16
C VAL A 70 2.79 -1.93 15.95
N GLU A 71 3.40 -3.05 15.56
CA GLU A 71 3.29 -4.33 16.29
C GLU A 71 3.83 -4.23 17.73
N LYS A 72 4.95 -3.51 17.92
CA LYS A 72 5.51 -3.22 19.25
C LYS A 72 4.66 -2.24 20.06
N GLN A 73 3.73 -1.53 19.41
CA GLN A 73 2.96 -0.43 19.99
C GLN A 73 3.85 0.62 20.66
N ARG A 74 4.95 0.97 19.99
CA ARG A 74 5.95 1.93 20.49
C ARG A 74 6.28 2.93 19.41
N VAL A 75 6.67 4.12 19.88
CA VAL A 75 7.16 5.18 18.99
C VAL A 75 8.63 4.90 18.67
N PRO A 76 9.06 5.04 17.41
CA PRO A 76 10.46 4.94 17.05
C PRO A 76 11.32 5.97 17.78
N ASN A 77 12.60 5.65 17.93
CA ASN A 77 13.60 6.58 18.42
C ASN A 77 14.91 6.27 17.70
N TYR A 78 15.19 7.02 16.64
CA TYR A 78 16.36 6.78 15.81
C TYR A 78 17.52 7.69 16.19
N THR A 79 18.73 7.12 16.23
CA THR A 79 19.94 7.90 16.46
C THR A 79 20.39 8.59 15.17
N GLN A 80 20.33 9.92 15.16
CA GLN A 80 20.78 10.74 14.04
C GLN A 80 22.26 10.48 13.72
N GLY A 81 22.58 10.35 12.44
CA GLY A 81 23.94 10.05 11.96
C GLY A 81 24.33 8.56 12.04
N VAL A 82 23.52 7.72 12.69
CA VAL A 82 23.67 6.25 12.71
C VAL A 82 22.64 5.60 11.79
N SER A 83 21.42 6.12 11.77
CA SER A 83 20.37 5.72 10.84
C SER A 83 20.11 6.82 9.80
N ASN A 84 19.66 6.44 8.61
CA ASN A 84 19.10 7.36 7.61
C ASN A 84 18.27 6.61 6.57
N VAL A 85 17.58 7.37 5.72
CA VAL A 85 16.72 6.86 4.66
C VAL A 85 17.47 6.85 3.32
N PHE A 86 17.45 5.71 2.62
CA PHE A 86 18.19 5.48 1.38
C PHE A 86 17.37 4.77 0.31
N ASN A 87 17.66 5.03 -0.96
CA ASN A 87 17.10 4.31 -2.10
C ASN A 87 17.81 2.98 -2.38
N LYS A 88 18.91 2.70 -1.68
CA LYS A 88 19.72 1.50 -1.86
C LYS A 88 19.87 0.74 -0.55
N ARG A 89 19.60 -0.56 -0.62
CA ARG A 89 19.78 -1.48 0.50
C ARG A 89 21.26 -1.57 0.90
N TYR A 90 21.53 -1.58 2.21
CA TYR A 90 22.89 -1.66 2.78
C TYR A 90 23.89 -0.58 2.29
N SER A 91 23.41 0.61 1.93
CA SER A 91 24.27 1.76 1.60
C SER A 91 24.21 2.83 2.69
N PHE A 92 25.33 3.51 2.93
CA PHE A 92 25.38 4.73 3.74
C PHE A 92 26.02 5.89 2.98
N ALA A 93 26.12 5.76 1.65
CA ALA A 93 26.67 6.78 0.77
C ALA A 93 25.69 7.96 0.64
N ALA A 94 26.22 9.18 0.52
CA ALA A 94 25.39 10.38 0.51
C ALA A 94 24.50 10.46 -0.75
N GLU A 95 24.99 9.95 -1.88
CA GLU A 95 24.31 9.86 -3.16
C GLU A 95 23.10 8.92 -3.15
N ASP A 96 23.09 7.92 -2.26
CA ASP A 96 21.99 6.97 -2.14
C ASP A 96 20.90 7.48 -1.18
N ARG A 97 21.13 8.62 -0.51
CA ARG A 97 20.22 9.18 0.49
C ARG A 97 18.97 9.77 -0.17
N VAL A 98 17.81 9.55 0.44
CA VAL A 98 16.56 10.17 0.01
C VAL A 98 16.50 11.62 0.50
N GLU A 99 16.57 12.58 -0.41
CA GLU A 99 16.48 14.01 -0.06
C GLU A 99 15.05 14.44 0.33
N ALA A 100 14.03 13.82 -0.26
CA ALA A 100 12.63 14.17 -0.06
C ALA A 100 12.08 13.76 1.32
N LEU A 101 12.79 12.90 2.06
CA LEU A 101 12.37 12.38 3.36
C LEU A 101 13.56 12.25 4.30
N ASP A 102 13.66 13.16 5.27
CA ASP A 102 14.63 13.03 6.34
C ASP A 102 14.17 12.05 7.45
N LEU A 103 15.14 11.61 8.26
CA LEU A 103 14.89 10.63 9.32
C LEU A 103 13.91 11.14 10.39
N ILE A 104 13.91 12.43 10.71
CA ILE A 104 13.01 13.01 11.73
C ILE A 104 11.58 13.04 11.19
N ALA A 105 11.41 13.39 9.92
CA ALA A 105 10.12 13.34 9.24
C ALA A 105 9.59 11.90 9.19
N PHE A 106 10.43 10.93 8.85
CA PHE A 106 10.05 9.51 8.89
C PHE A 106 9.66 9.05 10.30
N GLU A 107 10.44 9.40 11.32
CA GLU A 107 10.14 9.09 12.73
C GLU A 107 8.76 9.63 13.14
N ARG A 108 8.45 10.88 12.77
CA ARG A 108 7.14 11.52 13.03
C ARG A 108 6.00 10.82 12.31
N ILE A 109 6.19 10.41 11.06
CA ILE A 109 5.19 9.66 10.29
C ILE A 109 4.87 8.35 11.00
N VAL A 110 5.89 7.57 11.35
CA VAL A 110 5.69 6.29 12.05
C VAL A 110 5.06 6.50 13.42
N ALA A 111 5.48 7.52 14.18
CA ALA A 111 4.87 7.87 15.47
C ALA A 111 3.36 8.17 15.34
N ASP A 112 2.96 8.93 14.33
CA ASP A 112 1.56 9.24 14.05
C ASP A 112 0.78 7.99 13.62
N ILE A 113 1.35 7.11 12.79
CA ILE A 113 0.72 5.82 12.41
C ILE A 113 0.49 4.95 13.66
N VAL A 114 1.51 4.80 14.51
CA VAL A 114 1.41 4.04 15.77
C VAL A 114 0.29 4.62 16.64
N SER A 115 0.27 5.93 16.86
CA SER A 115 -0.80 6.61 17.62
C SER A 115 -2.17 6.33 17.00
N ARG A 116 -2.34 6.55 15.70
CA ARG A 116 -3.62 6.35 15.01
C ARG A 116 -4.14 4.93 15.12
N LEU A 117 -3.29 3.91 14.98
CA LEU A 117 -3.73 2.52 15.02
C LEU A 117 -3.90 1.98 16.45
N THR A 118 -3.18 2.51 17.44
CA THR A 118 -3.24 2.01 18.83
C THR A 118 -4.19 2.80 19.74
N GLU A 119 -4.54 4.04 19.39
CA GLU A 119 -5.53 4.84 20.13
C GLU A 119 -6.94 4.28 20.01
N LYS A 120 -7.74 4.43 21.07
CA LYS A 120 -9.09 3.86 21.15
C LYS A 120 -10.05 4.44 20.09
N PRO A 121 -10.87 3.60 19.41
CA PRO A 121 -10.82 2.14 19.45
C PRO A 121 -9.53 1.65 18.80
N SER A 122 -8.77 0.80 19.50
CA SER A 122 -7.48 0.31 19.03
C SER A 122 -7.69 -0.75 17.96
N MET A 123 -6.78 -0.80 17.00
CA MET A 123 -6.71 -1.89 16.04
C MET A 123 -6.40 -3.21 16.75
N ASP A 124 -7.01 -4.29 16.29
CA ASP A 124 -6.58 -5.64 16.64
C ASP A 124 -5.35 -6.01 15.82
N LEU A 125 -4.21 -6.16 16.51
CA LEU A 125 -2.91 -6.51 15.93
C LEU A 125 -2.72 -8.03 15.79
N SER A 126 -3.70 -8.84 16.21
CA SER A 126 -3.65 -10.28 15.98
C SER A 126 -3.65 -10.57 14.47
N TRP A 127 -2.83 -11.55 14.09
CA TRP A 127 -2.82 -12.03 12.72
C TRP A 127 -4.17 -12.68 12.40
N ARG A 128 -4.83 -12.17 11.37
CA ARG A 128 -6.10 -12.68 10.85
C ARG A 128 -5.90 -13.09 9.39
N SER A 129 -6.16 -14.35 9.09
CA SER A 129 -6.08 -14.86 7.72
C SER A 129 -7.36 -14.55 6.97
N ILE A 130 -7.24 -14.35 5.65
CA ILE A 130 -8.37 -14.26 4.76
C ILE A 130 -9.01 -15.65 4.66
N ARG A 131 -10.33 -15.73 4.89
CA ARG A 131 -11.09 -16.97 4.73
C ARG A 131 -11.08 -17.39 3.26
N PRO A 132 -11.26 -18.68 2.92
CA PRO A 132 -11.49 -19.06 1.53
C PRO A 132 -12.71 -18.32 0.96
N LEU A 133 -12.53 -17.70 -0.21
CA LEU A 133 -13.55 -16.93 -0.92
C LEU A 133 -13.84 -17.58 -2.27
N SER A 134 -15.08 -17.46 -2.74
CA SER A 134 -15.43 -17.72 -4.13
C SER A 134 -15.44 -16.44 -4.97
N VAL A 135 -15.56 -16.59 -6.29
CA VAL A 135 -15.79 -15.46 -7.21
C VAL A 135 -17.04 -14.67 -6.80
N GLU A 136 -18.11 -15.37 -6.39
CA GLU A 136 -19.37 -14.76 -5.96
C GLU A 136 -19.22 -13.95 -4.67
N ASP A 137 -18.38 -14.39 -3.72
CA ASP A 137 -18.09 -13.64 -2.49
C ASP A 137 -17.45 -12.27 -2.83
N VAL A 138 -16.40 -12.28 -3.66
CA VAL A 138 -15.66 -11.07 -4.04
C VAL A 138 -16.54 -10.16 -4.92
N HIS A 139 -17.18 -10.73 -5.93
CA HIS A 139 -18.08 -9.97 -6.82
C HIS A 139 -19.25 -9.37 -6.03
N GLY A 140 -19.85 -10.11 -5.10
CA GLY A 140 -20.93 -9.65 -4.25
C GLY A 140 -20.52 -8.43 -3.42
N ALA A 141 -19.39 -8.53 -2.71
CA ALA A 141 -18.87 -7.44 -1.90
C ALA A 141 -18.56 -6.18 -2.71
N LEU A 142 -17.92 -6.32 -3.88
CA LEU A 142 -17.63 -5.19 -4.76
C LEU A 142 -18.91 -4.53 -5.29
N LYS A 143 -19.92 -5.32 -5.66
CA LYS A 143 -21.20 -4.82 -6.20
C LYS A 143 -21.96 -3.98 -5.18
N GLU A 144 -21.89 -4.33 -3.90
CA GLU A 144 -22.49 -3.52 -2.82
C GLU A 144 -21.81 -2.15 -2.69
N GLN A 145 -20.48 -2.09 -2.83
CA GLN A 145 -19.73 -0.84 -2.72
C GLN A 145 -19.75 -0.01 -4.01
N LEU A 146 -19.99 -0.64 -5.16
CA LEU A 146 -19.93 -0.05 -6.49
C LEU A 146 -21.24 -0.26 -7.28
N PRO A 147 -22.39 0.26 -6.79
CA PRO A 147 -23.66 0.07 -7.47
C PRO A 147 -23.63 0.68 -8.88
N GLY A 148 -24.03 -0.10 -9.88
CA GLY A 148 -24.11 0.35 -11.28
C GLY A 148 -22.82 0.24 -12.07
N ILE A 149 -21.73 -0.27 -11.48
CA ILE A 149 -20.53 -0.64 -12.23
C ILE A 149 -20.68 -2.07 -12.77
N ASP A 150 -20.39 -2.24 -14.06
CA ASP A 150 -20.36 -3.54 -14.75
C ASP A 150 -18.99 -4.20 -14.48
N LEU A 151 -18.90 -4.95 -13.38
CA LEU A 151 -17.65 -5.58 -12.93
C LEU A 151 -17.12 -6.63 -13.91
N ASP A 152 -18.01 -7.25 -14.71
CA ASP A 152 -17.64 -8.22 -15.75
C ASP A 152 -16.83 -7.58 -16.89
N LYS A 153 -16.85 -6.24 -16.98
CA LYS A 153 -16.06 -5.46 -17.94
C LYS A 153 -14.94 -4.68 -17.29
N ALA A 154 -14.67 -4.85 -16.00
CA ALA A 154 -13.58 -4.15 -15.33
C ALA A 154 -12.31 -5.01 -15.39
N TYR A 155 -11.26 -4.50 -16.01
CA TYR A 155 -9.96 -5.16 -16.11
C TYR A 155 -8.88 -4.33 -15.45
N ILE A 156 -8.07 -4.92 -14.60
CA ILE A 156 -6.82 -4.31 -14.16
C ILE A 156 -5.74 -4.66 -15.19
N THR A 157 -5.09 -3.64 -15.72
CA THR A 157 -4.08 -3.77 -16.77
C THR A 157 -2.76 -3.24 -16.26
N GLY A 158 -1.76 -4.12 -16.22
CA GLY A 158 -0.37 -3.80 -15.87
C GLY A 158 0.44 -3.38 -17.09
N PHE A 159 1.44 -2.55 -16.85
CA PHE A 159 2.32 -2.00 -17.87
C PHE A 159 3.78 -2.16 -17.44
N VAL A 160 4.64 -2.34 -18.42
CA VAL A 160 6.10 -2.26 -18.26
C VAL A 160 6.64 -1.25 -19.26
N THR A 161 7.84 -0.76 -18.99
CA THR A 161 8.58 0.05 -19.97
C THR A 161 9.52 -0.89 -20.72
N ASP A 162 9.46 -0.90 -22.04
CA ASP A 162 10.36 -1.69 -22.86
C ASP A 162 11.75 -1.02 -23.01
N ASP A 163 12.67 -1.69 -23.72
CA ASP A 163 14.02 -1.19 -23.95
C ASP A 163 14.08 0.13 -24.74
N SER A 164 12.98 0.50 -25.42
CA SER A 164 12.85 1.75 -26.17
C SER A 164 12.28 2.90 -25.34
N GLY A 165 11.86 2.63 -24.10
CA GLY A 165 11.18 3.59 -23.24
C GLY A 165 9.68 3.66 -23.49
N GLU A 166 9.13 2.80 -24.36
CA GLU A 166 7.69 2.76 -24.63
C GLU A 166 6.96 1.95 -23.56
N ARG A 167 5.80 2.45 -23.17
CA ARG A 167 4.93 1.79 -22.20
C ARG A 167 4.11 0.73 -22.92
N VAL A 168 4.38 -0.53 -22.62
CA VAL A 168 3.69 -1.69 -23.20
C VAL A 168 2.83 -2.39 -22.15
N VAL A 169 1.70 -2.94 -22.56
CA VAL A 169 0.83 -3.74 -21.68
C VAL A 169 1.51 -5.07 -21.38
N SER A 170 1.68 -5.39 -20.10
CA SER A 170 2.30 -6.64 -19.64
C SER A 170 1.28 -7.66 -19.13
N SER A 171 0.17 -7.21 -18.55
CA SER A 171 -0.89 -8.07 -18.03
C SER A 171 -2.25 -7.40 -18.17
N SER A 172 -3.30 -8.20 -18.22
CA SER A 172 -4.68 -7.70 -18.12
C SER A 172 -5.58 -8.80 -17.60
N GLU A 173 -6.20 -8.57 -16.45
CA GLU A 173 -6.99 -9.56 -15.73
C GLU A 173 -8.35 -8.98 -15.34
N PRO A 174 -9.44 -9.77 -15.34
CA PRO A 174 -10.70 -9.35 -14.76
C PRO A 174 -10.48 -8.93 -13.30
N LEU A 175 -11.04 -7.78 -12.90
CA LEU A 175 -10.80 -7.20 -11.57
C LEU A 175 -11.17 -8.15 -10.43
N VAL A 176 -12.26 -8.91 -10.59
CA VAL A 176 -12.71 -9.88 -9.58
C VAL A 176 -11.71 -11.02 -9.42
N ASP A 177 -11.21 -11.56 -10.55
CA ASP A 177 -10.26 -12.67 -10.54
C ASP A 177 -8.91 -12.24 -9.98
N TYR A 178 -8.45 -11.04 -10.34
CA TYR A 178 -7.24 -10.42 -9.77
C TYR A 178 -7.31 -10.33 -8.24
N LEU A 179 -8.41 -9.78 -7.71
CA LEU A 179 -8.59 -9.66 -6.26
C LEU A 179 -8.71 -11.04 -5.59
N LEU A 180 -9.42 -11.98 -6.21
CA LEU A 180 -9.57 -13.34 -5.70
C LEU A 180 -8.22 -14.07 -5.63
N ASP A 181 -7.34 -13.90 -6.60
CA ASP A 181 -5.99 -14.50 -6.57
C ASP A 181 -5.17 -13.96 -5.40
N HIS A 182 -5.15 -12.64 -5.19
CA HIS A 182 -4.50 -12.04 -4.02
C HIS A 182 -5.06 -12.61 -2.70
N PHE A 183 -6.39 -12.64 -2.56
CA PHE A 183 -7.05 -13.15 -1.36
C PHE A 183 -6.79 -14.65 -1.14
N SER A 184 -6.73 -15.45 -2.20
CA SER A 184 -6.41 -16.88 -2.13
C SER A 184 -4.98 -17.12 -1.64
N ASN A 185 -4.08 -16.17 -1.88
CA ASN A 185 -2.71 -16.16 -1.37
C ASN A 185 -2.59 -15.48 0.01
N ASN A 186 -3.72 -15.20 0.67
CA ASN A 186 -3.79 -14.49 1.96
C ASN A 186 -3.15 -13.09 1.90
N ASP A 187 -3.18 -12.46 0.74
CA ASP A 187 -2.65 -11.13 0.48
C ASP A 187 -3.78 -10.12 0.27
N ILE A 188 -3.58 -8.89 0.75
CA ILE A 188 -4.50 -7.78 0.52
C ILE A 188 -3.80 -6.80 -0.40
N PRO A 189 -4.24 -6.64 -1.65
CA PRO A 189 -3.48 -5.87 -2.62
C PRO A 189 -3.52 -4.38 -2.27
N TYR A 190 -2.35 -3.77 -2.21
CA TYR A 190 -2.17 -2.33 -2.03
C TYR A 190 -1.64 -1.71 -3.33
N HIS A 191 -2.25 -0.60 -3.74
CA HIS A 191 -1.96 0.08 -5.00
C HIS A 191 -1.42 1.49 -4.72
N SER A 192 -0.13 1.71 -4.96
CA SER A 192 0.51 3.00 -4.77
C SER A 192 0.26 3.95 -5.96
N LYS A 193 0.25 5.26 -5.73
CA LYS A 193 0.26 6.20 -6.85
C LYS A 193 1.56 6.07 -7.65
N GLY A 194 1.41 5.84 -8.95
CA GLY A 194 2.54 5.61 -9.85
C GLY A 194 2.77 4.14 -10.15
N ASP A 195 2.02 3.22 -9.52
CA ASP A 195 1.94 1.84 -9.98
C ASP A 195 1.62 1.84 -11.47
N HIS A 196 2.36 1.02 -12.22
CA HIS A 196 2.20 0.88 -13.65
C HIS A 196 0.93 0.08 -13.98
N GLN A 197 -0.18 0.39 -13.33
CA GLN A 197 -1.48 -0.25 -13.50
C GLN A 197 -2.54 0.79 -13.79
N ALA A 198 -3.57 0.39 -14.52
CA ALA A 198 -4.79 1.17 -14.68
C ALA A 198 -5.97 0.22 -14.90
N ILE A 199 -7.19 0.73 -14.68
CA ILE A 199 -8.41 -0.07 -14.84
C ILE A 199 -9.08 0.33 -16.15
N TYR A 200 -9.36 -0.64 -17.01
CA TYR A 200 -9.96 -0.46 -18.33
C TYR A 200 -11.27 -1.23 -18.47
N VAL A 201 -12.10 -0.80 -19.42
CA VAL A 201 -13.32 -1.52 -19.83
C VAL A 201 -13.06 -2.58 -20.91
N VAL A 202 -11.84 -2.61 -21.45
CA VAL A 202 -11.39 -3.52 -22.52
C VAL A 202 -10.09 -4.18 -22.04
N PRO A 203 -9.96 -5.51 -22.15
CA PRO A 203 -8.75 -6.20 -21.75
C PRO A 203 -7.57 -5.79 -22.66
N PHE A 204 -6.37 -5.77 -22.08
CA PHE A 204 -5.10 -5.45 -22.75
C PHE A 204 -5.06 -4.07 -23.43
N SER A 205 -5.88 -3.12 -22.98
CA SER A 205 -5.89 -1.76 -23.54
C SER A 205 -4.93 -0.83 -22.80
N GLY A 206 -4.20 0.00 -23.56
CA GLY A 206 -3.47 1.16 -23.06
C GLY A 206 -4.07 2.51 -23.47
N GLU A 207 -5.22 2.49 -24.15
CA GLU A 207 -5.83 3.70 -24.73
C GLU A 207 -6.76 4.41 -23.74
N ASP A 208 -6.61 5.73 -23.58
CA ASP A 208 -7.39 6.55 -22.65
C ASP A 208 -8.92 6.41 -22.83
N ARG A 209 -9.38 6.20 -24.07
CA ARG A 209 -10.82 6.02 -24.38
C ARG A 209 -11.43 4.75 -23.77
N HIS A 210 -10.60 3.78 -23.40
CA HIS A 210 -11.03 2.55 -22.74
C HIS A 210 -10.82 2.60 -21.23
N LEU A 211 -10.26 3.67 -20.67
CA LEU A 211 -10.11 3.81 -19.21
C LEU A 211 -11.49 3.70 -18.54
N HIS A 212 -11.52 3.00 -17.42
CA HIS A 212 -12.76 2.83 -16.68
C HIS A 212 -13.22 4.20 -16.14
N PRO A 213 -14.43 4.67 -16.47
CA PRO A 213 -14.84 6.05 -16.20
C PRO A 213 -15.02 6.37 -14.71
N GLN A 214 -15.09 5.33 -13.88
CA GLN A 214 -15.41 5.44 -12.45
C GLN A 214 -14.39 4.75 -11.53
N LEU A 215 -13.47 3.95 -12.07
CA LEU A 215 -12.53 3.17 -11.27
C LEU A 215 -11.11 3.54 -11.66
N ALA A 216 -10.24 3.57 -10.66
CA ALA A 216 -8.80 3.75 -10.82
C ALA A 216 -8.11 2.95 -9.71
N PRO A 217 -6.84 2.56 -9.87
CA PRO A 217 -6.11 1.80 -8.85
C PRO A 217 -6.16 2.42 -7.45
N ALA A 218 -6.07 3.76 -7.36
CA ALA A 218 -6.18 4.47 -6.07
C ALA A 218 -7.51 4.24 -5.32
N HIS A 219 -8.59 3.93 -6.04
CA HIS A 219 -9.89 3.60 -5.43
C HIS A 219 -9.95 2.17 -4.91
N LEU A 220 -9.09 1.27 -5.42
CA LEU A 220 -9.05 -0.13 -4.97
C LEU A 220 -8.62 -0.23 -3.51
N ASN A 221 -7.68 0.60 -3.05
CA ASN A 221 -7.32 0.66 -1.63
C ASN A 221 -8.52 1.00 -0.74
N ASP A 222 -9.33 1.99 -1.12
CA ASP A 222 -10.52 2.36 -0.37
C ASP A 222 -11.58 1.25 -0.39
N LEU A 223 -11.69 0.50 -1.49
CA LEU A 223 -12.54 -0.68 -1.58
C LEU A 223 -12.04 -1.81 -0.66
N MET A 224 -10.74 -2.06 -0.63
CA MET A 224 -10.15 -3.08 0.26
C MET A 224 -10.45 -2.73 1.73
N ILE A 225 -10.34 -1.46 2.11
CA ILE A 225 -10.71 -1.01 3.48
C ILE A 225 -12.18 -1.33 3.81
N ARG A 226 -13.08 -1.28 2.82
CA ARG A 226 -14.50 -1.59 3.01
C ARG A 226 -14.78 -3.09 3.11
N ILE A 227 -14.20 -3.90 2.23
CA ILE A 227 -14.61 -5.30 2.05
C ILE A 227 -13.78 -6.30 2.84
N VAL A 228 -12.48 -6.01 3.05
CA VAL A 228 -11.56 -6.94 3.73
C VAL A 228 -12.02 -7.32 5.14
N PRO A 229 -12.60 -6.42 5.97
CA PRO A 229 -13.07 -6.81 7.30
C PRO A 229 -14.03 -8.01 7.29
N ASP A 230 -14.85 -8.17 6.25
CA ASP A 230 -15.81 -9.28 6.11
C ASP A 230 -15.18 -10.58 5.56
N PHE A 231 -13.92 -10.50 5.13
CA PHE A 231 -13.14 -11.61 4.60
C PHE A 231 -12.13 -12.16 5.61
N LEU A 232 -11.85 -11.45 6.70
CA LEU A 232 -10.94 -11.90 7.74
C LEU A 232 -11.63 -12.94 8.65
N GLY A 233 -10.93 -14.04 8.93
CA GLY A 233 -11.33 -15.11 9.84
C GLY A 233 -10.66 -15.05 11.21
#